data_AF-N6ZN17-F1
#
_entry.id   AF-N6ZN17-F1
#
_cell.length_a   1.000
_cell.length_b   1.000
_cell.length_c   1.000
_cell.angle_alpha   90.00
_cell.angle_beta   90.00
_cell.angle_gamma   90.00
#
_symmetry.space_group_name_H-M   'P 1'
#
loop_
_entity.id
_entity.type
_entity.pdbx_description
1 polymer ?
#
loop_
_entity_poly.entity_id
_entity_poly.type
_entity_poly.pdbx_seq_one_letter_code
_entity_poly.pdbx_strand_id
1 'polypeptide(L)' 'PAPLADAAPARRLDELARQPGLFALSGYGARGLVWSALAAELLASALEGDPAPLERDLLEAIDPARFVLRPAGKTAVRE' A
#
# COMPACT_ATOMS: atom_id res chain seq x y z
N PRO A 1 7.59 -2.35 -18.99
CA PRO A 1 7.99 -2.07 -17.58
C PRO A 1 9.16 -2.99 -17.21
N ALA A 2 10.28 -2.45 -16.73
CA ALA A 2 11.37 -3.27 -16.21
C ALA A 2 10.85 -4.11 -15.03
N PRO A 3 11.28 -5.37 -14.88
CA PRO A 3 10.79 -6.21 -13.80
C PRO A 3 11.13 -5.58 -12.44
N LEU A 4 10.25 -5.73 -11.46
CA LEU A 4 10.45 -5.40 -10.02
C LEU A 4 11.66 -6.13 -9.38
N ALA A 5 12.50 -6.79 -10.17
CA ALA A 5 13.44 -7.82 -9.75
C ALA A 5 14.82 -7.30 -9.32
N ASP A 6 15.13 -6.01 -9.49
CA ASP A 6 16.44 -5.42 -9.15
C ASP A 6 16.40 -4.48 -7.92
N ALA A 7 15.31 -4.52 -7.14
CA ALA A 7 15.26 -3.77 -5.89
C ALA A 7 16.22 -4.40 -4.86
N ALA A 8 17.22 -3.62 -4.43
CA ALA A 8 18.01 -3.91 -3.23
C ALA A 8 17.07 -4.34 -2.08
N PRO A 9 17.52 -5.19 -1.13
CA PRO A 9 16.64 -5.74 -0.10
C PRO A 9 16.10 -4.63 0.80
N ALA A 10 14.91 -4.13 0.47
CA ALA A 10 14.20 -3.13 1.24
C ALA A 10 13.76 -3.76 2.57
N ARG A 11 13.96 -3.03 3.65
CA ARG A 11 13.52 -3.40 5.00
C ARG A 11 12.31 -2.58 5.45
N ARG A 12 12.04 -1.48 4.77
CA ARG A 12 10.92 -0.57 5.03
C ARG A 12 10.18 -0.19 3.76
N LEU A 13 8.92 0.22 3.90
CA LEU A 13 8.04 0.48 2.74
C LEU A 13 8.45 1.73 1.94
N ASP A 14 9.12 2.68 2.59
CA ASP A 14 9.65 3.90 2.00
C ASP A 14 10.97 3.70 1.25
N GLU A 15 11.63 2.55 1.44
CA GLU A 15 12.84 2.18 0.67
C GLU A 15 12.47 1.54 -0.69
N LEU A 16 11.20 1.17 -0.90
CA LEU A 16 10.75 0.53 -2.12
C LEU A 16 10.54 1.55 -3.24
N ALA A 17 11.21 1.32 -4.38
CA ALA A 17 11.03 2.13 -5.57
C ALA A 17 9.56 2.12 -6.04
N ARG A 18 8.98 3.32 -6.18
CA ARG A 18 7.63 3.53 -6.71
C ARG A 18 7.70 4.01 -8.16
N GLN A 19 6.69 3.68 -8.96
CA GLN A 19 6.54 4.25 -10.30
C GLN A 19 6.05 5.70 -10.16
N PRO A 20 6.83 6.72 -10.60
CA PRO A 20 6.43 8.11 -10.46
C PRO A 20 5.13 8.40 -11.23
N GLY A 21 4.24 9.18 -10.62
CA GLY A 21 2.95 9.57 -11.22
C GLY A 21 1.90 8.46 -11.30
N LEU A 22 2.19 7.24 -10.81
CA LEU A 22 1.23 6.14 -10.76
C LEU A 22 0.65 5.99 -9.35
N PHE A 23 -0.67 6.11 -9.25
CA PHE A 23 -1.43 5.89 -8.04
C PHE A 23 -2.53 4.87 -8.30
N ALA A 24 -2.91 4.10 -7.27
CA ALA A 24 -3.96 3.11 -7.38
C ALA A 24 -4.77 3.01 -6.09
N LEU A 25 -6.08 3.04 -6.25
CA LEU A 25 -7.06 2.76 -5.21
C LEU A 25 -7.81 1.48 -5.60
N SER A 26 -7.55 0.38 -4.89
CA SER A 26 -8.11 -0.92 -5.22
C SER A 26 -8.28 -1.81 -3.98
N GLY A 27 -8.84 -3.00 -4.14
CA GLY A 27 -8.91 -3.99 -3.06
C GLY A 27 -10.00 -3.74 -2.02
N TYR A 28 -11.02 -2.94 -2.33
CA TYR A 28 -12.10 -2.62 -1.38
C TYR A 28 -13.08 -3.79 -1.07
N GLY A 29 -13.07 -4.86 -1.88
CA GLY A 29 -14.03 -5.94 -1.78
C GLY A 29 -15.49 -5.45 -1.84
N ALA A 30 -16.36 -6.04 -1.02
CA ALA A 30 -17.78 -5.66 -0.93
C ALA A 30 -18.03 -4.34 -0.16
N ARG A 31 -16.99 -3.67 0.34
CA ARG A 31 -17.09 -2.48 1.20
C ARG A 31 -16.60 -1.19 0.51
N GLY A 32 -16.63 -1.15 -0.83
CA GLY A 32 -16.20 0.00 -1.63
C GLY A 32 -16.80 1.33 -1.19
N LEU A 33 -18.12 1.39 -1.03
CA LEU A 33 -18.82 2.62 -0.61
C LEU A 33 -18.44 3.11 0.79
N VAL A 34 -18.00 2.20 1.67
CA VAL A 34 -17.61 2.55 3.04
C VAL A 34 -16.22 3.18 3.05
N TRP A 35 -15.30 2.67 2.23
CA TRP A 35 -13.89 3.07 2.26
C TRP A 35 -13.51 4.12 1.22
N SER A 36 -14.31 4.31 0.18
CA SER A 36 -13.96 5.16 -0.96
C SER A 36 -13.66 6.60 -0.59
N ALA A 37 -14.45 7.20 0.32
CA ALA A 37 -14.27 8.59 0.72
C ALA A 37 -12.93 8.80 1.45
N LEU A 38 -12.63 7.96 2.45
CA LEU A 38 -11.37 8.04 3.19
C LEU A 38 -10.15 7.78 2.29
N ALA A 39 -10.25 6.81 1.37
CA ALA A 39 -9.17 6.49 0.47
C ALA A 39 -8.95 7.56 -0.61
N ALA A 40 -10.03 8.24 -1.05
CA ALA A 40 -9.93 9.40 -1.93
C ALA A 40 -9.25 10.58 -1.23
N GLU A 41 -9.60 10.86 0.03
CA GLU A 41 -8.94 11.89 0.85
C GLU A 41 -7.44 11.59 1.00
N LEU A 42 -7.10 10.34 1.37
CA LEU A 42 -5.71 9.92 1.48
C LEU A 42 -4.92 10.14 0.18
N LEU A 43 -5.52 9.80 -0.97
CA LEU A 43 -4.91 10.03 -2.28
C LEU A 43 -4.75 11.53 -2.58
N ALA A 44 -5.77 12.34 -2.29
CA ALA A 44 -5.72 13.78 -2.48
C ALA A 44 -4.61 14.41 -1.62
N SER A 45 -4.52 14.08 -0.33
CA SER A 45 -3.44 14.56 0.53
C SER A 45 -2.05 14.16 -0.01
N ALA A 46 -1.91 12.93 -0.52
CA ALA A 46 -0.65 12.48 -1.11
C ALA A 46 -0.27 13.22 -2.41
N LEU A 47 -1.26 13.62 -3.21
CA LEU A 47 -1.04 14.38 -4.44
C LEU A 47 -0.65 15.84 -4.16
N GLU A 48 -1.28 16.46 -3.16
CA GLU A 48 -1.05 17.86 -2.79
C GLU A 48 0.10 18.06 -1.79
N GLY A 49 0.59 16.97 -1.18
CA GLY A 49 1.65 17.02 -0.16
C GLY A 49 1.14 17.42 1.23
N ASP A 50 -0.16 17.27 1.47
CA ASP A 50 -0.78 17.52 2.77
C ASP A 50 -0.47 16.39 3.78
N PRO A 51 -0.60 16.67 5.09
CA PRO A 51 -0.52 15.63 6.11
C PRO A 51 -1.54 14.52 5.85
N ALA A 52 -1.12 13.26 5.98
CA ALA A 52 -2.01 12.12 5.78
C ALA A 52 -3.13 12.09 6.85
N PRO A 53 -4.37 11.72 6.48
CA PRO A 53 -5.51 11.65 7.40
C PRO A 53 -5.49 10.40 8.31
N LEU A 54 -4.43 9.60 8.28
CA LEU A 54 -4.29 8.34 8.98
C LEU A 54 -2.93 8.22 9.65
N GLU A 55 -2.90 7.44 10.73
CA GLU A 55 -1.69 7.08 11.44
C GLU A 55 -0.76 6.21 10.58
N ARG A 56 0.53 6.29 10.89
CA ARG A 56 1.59 5.65 10.09
C ARG A 56 1.42 4.13 9.99
N ASP A 57 1.02 3.45 11.06
CA ASP A 57 0.79 2.01 11.07
C ASP A 57 -0.38 1.60 10.16
N LEU A 58 -1.44 2.40 10.10
CA LEU A 58 -2.56 2.20 9.17
C LEU A 58 -2.12 2.40 7.71
N LEU A 59 -1.32 3.44 7.44
CA LEU A 59 -0.76 3.68 6.11
C LEU A 59 0.11 2.49 5.65
N GLU A 60 0.97 1.98 6.52
CA GLU A 60 1.78 0.79 6.25
C GLU A 60 0.90 -0.47 6.03
N ALA A 61 -0.21 -0.60 6.76
CA ALA A 61 -1.13 -1.74 6.64
C ALA A 61 -1.94 -1.75 5.32
N ILE A 62 -2.15 -0.60 4.69
CA ILE A 62 -2.86 -0.49 3.40
C ILE A 62 -1.94 -0.34 2.20
N ASP A 63 -0.64 -0.09 2.40
CA ASP A 63 0.34 -0.02 1.32
C ASP A 63 0.32 -1.30 0.47
N PRO A 64 0.24 -1.22 -0.87
CA PRO A 64 0.23 -2.40 -1.73
C PRO A 64 1.51 -3.25 -1.60
N ALA A 65 2.63 -2.63 -1.25
CA ALA A 65 3.93 -3.30 -1.13
C ALA A 65 4.16 -3.96 0.25
N ARG A 66 3.18 -3.92 1.17
CA ARG A 66 3.26 -4.60 2.48
C ARG A 66 3.57 -6.10 2.40
N PHE A 67 3.20 -6.74 1.30
CA PHE A 67 3.47 -8.17 1.07
C PHE A 67 4.89 -8.45 0.59
N VAL A 68 5.63 -7.43 0.14
CA VAL A 68 7.03 -7.55 -0.28
C VAL A 68 7.93 -7.69 0.94
N LEU A 69 7.69 -6.90 2.00
CA LEU A 69 8.48 -6.92 3.23
C LEU A 69 8.09 -8.06 4.18
N ARG A 70 6.81 -8.46 4.15
CA ARG A 70 6.29 -9.60 4.90
C ARG A 70 5.66 -10.59 3.91
N PRO A 71 6.44 -11.55 3.40
CA PRO A 71 5.88 -12.63 2.62
C PRO A 71 4.79 -13.30 3.46
N ALA A 72 3.63 -13.59 2.86
CA ALA A 72 2.58 -14.31 3.55
C ALA A 72 3.18 -15.61 4.13
N GLY A 73 3.37 -15.65 5.44
CA GLY A 73 3.67 -16.89 6.13
C GLY A 73 2.52 -17.84 5.79
N LYS A 74 2.85 -19.01 5.24
CA LYS A 74 1.87 -20.04 4.88
C LYS A 74 0.89 -20.17 6.04
N THR A 75 -0.36 -19.75 5.87
CA THR A 75 -1.43 -20.14 6.76
C THR A 75 -1.55 -21.65 6.61
N ALA A 76 -0.89 -22.40 7.49
CA ALA A 76 -1.12 -23.82 7.59
C ALA A 76 -2.57 -23.99 8.06
N VAL A 77 -3.45 -24.31 7.11
CA VAL A 77 -4.76 -24.87 7.43
C VAL A 77 -4.47 -26.12 8.25
N ARG A 78 -4.80 -26.09 9.54
CA ARG A 78 -4.89 -27.28 10.37
C ARG A 78 -6.27 -27.87 10.11
N GLU A 79 -6.30 -29.02 9.46
CA GLU A 79 -7.45 -29.94 9.43
C GLU A 79 -7.63 -30.60 10.81
#